data_AF-A0A1V0A0X9-F1
#
_entry.id   AF-A0A1V0A0X9-F1
#
_cell.length_a   1.000
_cell.length_b   1.000
_cell.length_c   1.000
_cell.angle_alpha   90.00
_cell.angle_beta   90.00
_cell.angle_gamma   90.00
#
_symmetry.space_group_name_H-M   'P 1'
#
loop_
_entity.id
_entity.type
_entity.pdbx_description
1 polymer ?
#
loop_
_entity_poly.entity_id
_entity_poly.type
_entity_poly.pdbx_seq_one_letter_code
_entity_poly.pdbx_strand_id
1 'polypeptide(L)'
;MDDDTLAEDLRQVIGRLVRAARAADTMPPGEAAILGHLDRGGPRTTAELAHLRGVTHQAAAKSVKELLGDDLVRAEPHPHDGRKLLLHITDRGRARLQRERAQRAGWLDAAIRDTLSPEERRRLRECVPLLARLTDRMTPFRQ
;
A
#
# COMPACT_ATOMS: atom_id res chain seq x y z
N MET A 1 -4.03 33.75 0.03
CA MET A 1 -5.07 33.20 0.93
C MET A 1 -5.61 31.87 0.41
N ASP A 2 -5.77 31.65 -0.90
CA ASP A 2 -6.27 30.37 -1.44
C ASP A 2 -5.22 29.24 -1.48
N ASP A 3 -3.93 29.56 -1.64
CA ASP A 3 -2.86 28.54 -1.66
C ASP A 3 -2.60 27.91 -0.28
N ASP A 4 -2.90 28.63 0.81
CA ASP A 4 -2.65 28.15 2.18
C ASP A 4 -3.57 26.98 2.58
N THR A 5 -4.74 26.85 1.95
CA THR A 5 -5.67 25.73 2.23
C THR A 5 -5.53 24.57 1.25
N LEU A 6 -4.98 24.81 0.04
CA LEU A 6 -4.86 23.78 -1.01
C LEU A 6 -4.12 22.53 -0.51
N ALA A 7 -3.02 22.72 0.22
CA ALA A 7 -2.24 21.61 0.75
C ALA A 7 -3.05 20.75 1.74
N GLU A 8 -3.83 21.39 2.61
CA GLU A 8 -4.65 20.71 3.61
C GLU A 8 -5.87 20.02 2.96
N ASP A 9 -6.56 20.70 2.04
CA ASP A 9 -7.68 20.13 1.29
C ASP A 9 -7.25 18.90 0.49
N LEU A 10 -6.10 19.00 -0.21
CA LEU A 10 -5.54 17.90 -0.96
C LEU A 10 -5.21 16.71 -0.04
N ARG A 11 -4.54 16.96 1.10
CA ARG A 11 -4.20 15.94 2.08
C ARG A 11 -5.45 15.23 2.61
N GLN A 12 -6.50 15.98 2.95
CA GLN A 12 -7.76 15.43 3.45
C GLN A 12 -8.49 14.60 2.39
N VAL A 13 -8.67 15.15 1.18
CA VAL A 13 -9.41 14.49 0.08
C VAL A 13 -8.69 13.23 -0.38
N ILE A 14 -7.38 13.29 -0.64
CA ILE A 14 -6.59 12.11 -1.04
C ILE A 14 -6.61 11.05 0.06
N GLY A 15 -6.47 11.46 1.33
CA GLY A 15 -6.55 10.53 2.46
C GLY A 15 -7.90 9.80 2.55
N ARG A 16 -9.01 10.51 2.34
CA ARG A 16 -10.36 9.91 2.29
C ARG A 16 -10.51 8.97 1.09
N LEU A 17 -10.06 9.41 -0.09
CA LEU A 17 -10.12 8.61 -1.32
C LEU A 17 -9.35 7.30 -1.18
N VAL A 18 -8.12 7.34 -0.65
CA VAL A 18 -7.30 6.15 -0.42
C VAL A 18 -7.96 5.20 0.58
N ARG A 19 -8.58 5.71 1.65
CA ARG A 19 -9.33 4.87 2.60
C ARG A 19 -10.56 4.23 1.97
N ALA A 20 -11.31 4.98 1.16
CA ALA A 20 -12.48 4.46 0.45
C ALA A 20 -12.07 3.37 -0.55
N ALA A 21 -11.01 3.58 -1.33
CA ALA A 21 -10.50 2.57 -2.26
C ALA A 21 -10.06 1.29 -1.54
N ARG A 22 -9.43 1.40 -0.36
CA ARG A 22 -9.04 0.23 0.46
C ARG A 22 -10.23 -0.52 1.06
N ALA A 23 -11.40 0.09 1.19
CA ALA A 23 -12.59 -0.63 1.66
C ALA A 23 -13.07 -1.69 0.65
N ALA A 24 -12.63 -1.59 -0.61
CA ALA A 24 -12.86 -2.61 -1.63
C ALA A 24 -11.91 -3.81 -1.54
N ASP A 25 -10.90 -3.76 -0.65
CA ASP A 25 -9.97 -4.86 -0.45
C ASP A 25 -10.69 -6.06 0.15
N THR A 26 -10.36 -7.23 -0.37
CA THR A 26 -10.81 -8.51 0.20
C THR A 26 -9.76 -9.08 1.16
N MET A 27 -8.56 -8.50 1.18
CA MET A 27 -7.47 -8.85 2.10
C MET A 27 -7.52 -8.01 3.39
N PRO A 28 -7.25 -8.59 4.57
CA PRO A 28 -7.09 -7.83 5.79
C PRO A 28 -6.04 -6.71 5.66
N PRO A 29 -6.30 -5.48 6.14
CA PRO A 29 -5.40 -4.34 5.93
C PRO A 29 -3.98 -4.57 6.44
N GLY A 30 -3.82 -5.31 7.54
CA GLY A 30 -2.51 -5.62 8.11
C GLY A 30 -1.66 -6.53 7.23
N GLU A 31 -2.30 -7.49 6.56
CA GLU A 31 -1.66 -8.42 5.63
C GLU A 31 -1.28 -7.71 4.33
N ALA A 32 -2.21 -6.93 3.77
CA ALA A 32 -1.96 -6.12 2.57
C ALA A 32 -0.80 -5.14 2.78
N ALA A 33 -0.70 -4.53 3.96
CA ALA A 33 0.40 -3.66 4.33
C ALA A 33 1.73 -4.41 4.36
N ILE A 34 1.79 -5.59 5.00
CA ILE A 34 3.01 -6.41 5.05
C ILE A 34 3.46 -6.81 3.65
N LEU A 35 2.56 -7.37 2.83
CA LEU A 35 2.89 -7.74 1.44
C LEU A 35 3.37 -6.52 0.65
N GLY A 36 2.74 -5.36 0.83
CA GLY A 36 3.17 -4.11 0.18
C GLY A 36 4.53 -3.59 0.63
N HIS A 37 4.97 -3.89 1.86
CA HIS A 37 6.33 -3.57 2.32
C HIS A 37 7.37 -4.54 1.76
N LEU A 38 7.04 -5.84 1.70
CA LEU A 38 7.93 -6.86 1.13
C LEU A 38 8.08 -6.73 -0.39
N ASP A 39 7.00 -6.42 -1.11
CA ASP A 39 6.98 -6.21 -2.57
C ASP A 39 7.88 -5.04 -3.01
N ARG A 40 7.88 -3.93 -2.25
CA ARG A 40 8.63 -2.71 -2.59
C ARG A 40 10.00 -2.63 -1.95
N GLY A 41 10.12 -3.11 -0.72
CA GLY A 41 11.29 -2.88 0.13
C GLY A 41 12.13 -4.12 0.36
N GLY A 42 11.83 -5.23 -0.33
CA GLY A 42 12.53 -6.49 -0.19
C GLY A 42 12.23 -7.25 1.11
N PRO A 43 12.97 -8.35 1.35
CA PRO A 43 12.78 -9.20 2.52
C PRO A 43 13.03 -8.45 3.84
N ARG A 44 12.20 -8.71 4.86
CA ARG A 44 12.27 -8.02 6.16
C ARG A 44 11.90 -8.95 7.31
N THR A 45 12.39 -8.63 8.49
CA THR A 45 11.97 -9.29 9.74
C THR A 45 10.59 -8.80 10.19
N THR A 46 9.91 -9.60 11.01
CA THR A 46 8.63 -9.20 11.64
C THR A 46 8.77 -7.92 12.46
N ALA A 47 9.93 -7.69 13.10
CA ALA A 47 10.18 -6.50 13.90
C ALA A 47 10.25 -5.23 13.03
N GLU A 48 10.95 -5.30 11.89
CA GLU A 48 11.01 -4.19 10.94
C GLU A 48 9.63 -3.90 10.33
N LEU A 49 8.86 -4.93 10.01
CA LEU A 49 7.49 -4.77 9.51
C LEU A 49 6.57 -4.13 10.55
N ALA A 50 6.69 -4.50 11.83
CA ALA A 50 5.95 -3.86 12.92
C ALA A 50 6.28 -2.36 13.01
N HIS A 51 7.57 -2.03 12.96
CA HIS A 51 8.05 -0.64 12.99
C HIS A 51 7.54 0.16 11.79
N LEU A 52 7.67 -0.36 10.57
CA LEU A 52 7.19 0.29 9.34
C LEU A 52 5.68 0.52 9.35
N ARG A 53 4.93 -0.36 10.00
CA ARG A 53 3.47 -0.26 10.13
C ARG A 53 3.01 0.60 11.32
N GLY A 54 3.91 0.98 12.23
CA GLY A 54 3.54 1.67 13.47
C GLY A 54 2.64 0.85 14.39
N VAL A 55 2.79 -0.48 14.41
CA VAL A 55 1.99 -1.39 15.25
C VAL A 55 2.87 -2.19 16.20
N THR A 56 2.26 -2.84 17.20
CA THR A 56 2.98 -3.72 18.12
C THR A 56 3.54 -4.95 17.39
N HIS A 57 4.62 -5.53 17.93
CA HIS A 57 5.20 -6.76 17.39
C HIS A 57 4.18 -7.90 17.34
N GLN A 58 3.35 -8.05 18.37
CA GLN A 58 2.31 -9.09 18.43
C GLN A 58 1.26 -8.93 17.32
N ALA A 59 0.84 -7.69 17.02
CA ALA A 59 -0.09 -7.42 15.93
C ALA A 59 0.52 -7.75 14.56
N ALA A 60 1.80 -7.41 14.35
CA ALA A 60 2.51 -7.79 13.13
C ALA A 60 2.69 -9.31 13.02
N ALA A 61 3.10 -9.98 14.09
CA ALA A 61 3.29 -11.42 14.15
C ALA A 61 2.01 -12.19 13.83
N LYS A 62 0.84 -11.71 14.28
CA LYS A 62 -0.45 -12.28 13.92
C LYS A 62 -0.67 -12.25 12.40
N SER A 63 -0.52 -11.09 11.76
CA SER A 63 -0.64 -10.99 10.30
C SER A 63 0.40 -11.84 9.56
N VAL A 64 1.64 -11.90 10.04
CA VAL A 64 2.69 -12.77 9.45
C VAL A 64 2.27 -14.23 9.52
N LYS A 65 1.72 -14.68 10.65
CA LYS A 65 1.27 -16.07 10.81
C LYS A 65 0.20 -16.45 9.79
N GLU A 66 -0.81 -15.59 9.58
CA GLU A 66 -1.85 -15.84 8.58
C GLU A 66 -1.25 -15.88 7.16
N LEU A 67 -0.38 -14.92 6.83
CA LEU A 67 0.30 -14.88 5.53
C LEU A 67 1.17 -16.12 5.26
N LEU A 68 1.82 -16.66 6.28
CA LEU A 68 2.58 -17.92 6.18
C LEU A 68 1.66 -19.11 5.96
N GLY A 69 0.52 -19.15 6.68
CA GLY A 69 -0.50 -20.19 6.53
C GLY A 69 -1.11 -20.24 5.12
N ASP A 70 -1.26 -19.07 4.50
CA ASP A 70 -1.82 -18.91 3.15
C ASP A 70 -0.79 -19.00 2.00
N ASP A 71 0.48 -19.29 2.33
CA ASP A 71 1.61 -19.35 1.39
C ASP A 71 1.83 -18.04 0.60
N LEU A 72 1.51 -16.90 1.23
CA LEU A 72 1.70 -15.57 0.66
C LEU A 72 3.07 -14.98 1.01
N VAL A 73 3.68 -15.48 2.09
CA VAL A 73 5.06 -15.21 2.47
C VAL A 73 5.75 -16.51 2.85
N ARG A 74 7.08 -16.53 2.76
CA ARG A 74 7.93 -17.60 3.28
C ARG A 74 8.96 -17.02 4.24
N ALA A 75 9.39 -17.81 5.22
CA ALA A 75 10.41 -17.42 6.19
C ALA A 75 11.72 -18.17 5.91
N GLU A 76 12.84 -17.45 5.97
CA GLU A 76 14.19 -18.02 5.90
C GLU A 76 15.03 -17.56 7.10
N PRO A 77 16.01 -18.36 7.57
CA PRO A 77 16.96 -17.92 8.58
C PRO A 77 17.72 -16.66 8.12
N HIS A 78 17.86 -15.68 9.01
CA HIS A 78 18.61 -14.47 8.68
C HIS A 78 20.12 -14.80 8.54
N PRO A 79 20.77 -14.39 7.44
CA PRO A 79 22.13 -14.85 7.07
C PRO A 79 23.21 -14.46 8.10
N HIS A 80 22.99 -13.40 8.86
CA HIS A 80 23.93 -12.90 9.87
C HIS A 80 23.45 -13.08 11.31
N ASP A 81 22.22 -13.57 11.52
CA ASP A 81 21.63 -13.71 12.86
C ASP A 81 20.58 -14.82 12.85
N GLY A 82 21.00 -16.08 12.97
CA GLY A 82 20.11 -17.24 12.84
C GLY A 82 18.95 -17.30 13.85
N ARG A 83 18.92 -16.40 14.85
CA ARG A 83 17.78 -16.24 15.78
C ARG A 83 16.63 -15.44 15.16
N LYS A 84 16.86 -14.76 14.04
CA LYS A 84 15.86 -13.97 13.30
C LYS A 84 15.43 -14.70 12.04
N LEU A 85 14.18 -14.48 11.66
CA LEU A 85 13.63 -14.92 10.39
C LEU A 85 13.43 -13.73 9.47
N LEU A 86 13.91 -13.87 8.23
CA LEU A 86 13.67 -12.96 7.14
C LEU A 86 12.43 -13.44 6.37
N LEU A 87 11.46 -12.56 6.17
CA LEU A 87 10.23 -12.87 5.46
C LEU A 87 10.35 -12.42 4.01
N HIS A 88 10.00 -13.29 3.08
CA HIS A 88 10.00 -13.04 1.66
C HIS A 88 8.57 -13.18 1.13
N ILE A 89 8.16 -12.26 0.26
CA ILE A 89 6.91 -12.42 -0.49
C ILE A 89 7.07 -13.56 -1.52
N THR A 90 6.08 -14.46 -1.58
CA THR A 90 6.04 -15.51 -2.61
C THR A 90 5.44 -14.96 -3.91
N ASP A 91 5.55 -15.71 -5.02
CA ASP A 91 4.87 -15.34 -6.25
C ASP A 91 3.34 -15.33 -6.09
N ARG A 92 2.81 -16.25 -5.27
CA ARG A 92 1.39 -16.28 -4.87
C ARG A 92 1.01 -15.02 -4.09
N GLY A 93 1.85 -14.60 -3.15
CA GLY A 93 1.71 -13.33 -2.41
C GLY A 93 1.70 -12.12 -3.34
N ARG A 94 2.62 -12.07 -4.32
CA ARG A 94 2.69 -10.99 -5.31
C ARG A 94 1.43 -10.97 -6.18
N ALA A 95 1.01 -12.12 -6.70
CA ALA A 95 -0.21 -12.24 -7.49
C ALA A 95 -1.46 -11.82 -6.69
N ARG A 96 -1.54 -12.22 -5.42
CA ARG A 96 -2.61 -11.83 -4.50
C ARG A 96 -2.65 -10.32 -4.28
N LEU A 97 -1.49 -9.68 -4.09
CA LEU A 97 -1.36 -8.23 -3.94
C LEU A 97 -1.74 -7.48 -5.22
N GLN A 98 -1.38 -8.00 -6.39
CA GLN A 98 -1.76 -7.40 -7.67
C GLN A 98 -3.27 -7.50 -7.92
N ARG A 99 -3.94 -8.59 -7.52
CA ARG A 99 -5.41 -8.68 -7.57
C ARG A 99 -6.09 -7.60 -6.73
N GLU A 100 -5.60 -7.33 -5.51
CA GLU A 100 -6.14 -6.23 -4.70
C GLU A 100 -5.94 -4.88 -5.39
N ARG A 101 -4.75 -4.62 -5.97
CA ARG A 101 -4.48 -3.38 -6.71
C ARG A 101 -5.42 -3.21 -7.91
N ALA A 102 -5.64 -4.28 -8.67
CA ALA A 102 -6.55 -4.28 -9.81
C ALA A 102 -8.00 -4.05 -9.38
N GLN A 103 -8.44 -4.66 -8.27
CA GLN A 103 -9.77 -4.46 -7.71
C GLN A 103 -9.99 -2.99 -7.29
N ARG A 104 -9.04 -2.39 -6.56
CA ARG A 104 -9.09 -0.96 -6.19
C ARG A 104 -9.20 -0.07 -7.43
N ALA A 105 -8.41 -0.36 -8.47
CA ALA A 105 -8.44 0.40 -9.72
C ALA A 105 -9.79 0.27 -10.44
N GLY A 106 -10.38 -0.93 -10.48
CA GLY A 106 -11.70 -1.16 -11.07
C GLY A 106 -12.82 -0.41 -10.34
N TRP A 107 -12.82 -0.46 -9.01
CA TRP A 107 -13.79 0.31 -8.20
C TRP A 107 -13.66 1.82 -8.40
N LEU A 108 -12.43 2.33 -8.50
CA LEU A 108 -12.18 3.74 -8.77
C LEU A 108 -12.60 4.13 -10.20
N ASP A 109 -12.34 3.29 -11.20
CA ASP A 109 -12.78 3.54 -12.59
C ASP A 109 -14.30 3.60 -12.68
N ALA A 110 -15.03 2.70 -12.01
CA ALA A 110 -16.49 2.75 -11.92
C ALA A 110 -16.97 4.06 -11.29
N ALA A 111 -16.45 4.43 -10.11
CA ALA A 111 -16.83 5.68 -9.44
C ALA A 111 -16.55 6.92 -10.32
N ILE A 112 -15.43 6.94 -11.04
CA ILE A 112 -15.07 8.01 -11.97
C ILE A 112 -16.09 8.08 -13.13
N ARG A 113 -16.47 6.95 -13.72
CA ARG A 113 -17.40 6.90 -14.86
C ARG A 113 -18.81 7.29 -14.46
N ASP A 114 -19.24 6.87 -13.28
CA ASP A 114 -20.62 7.06 -12.81
C ASP A 114 -20.85 8.48 -12.26
N THR A 115 -19.78 9.14 -11.78
CA THR A 115 -19.90 10.45 -11.11
C THR A 115 -19.41 11.62 -11.96
N LEU A 116 -18.42 11.42 -12.85
CA LEU A 116 -17.74 12.52 -13.55
C LEU A 116 -18.10 12.59 -15.04
N SER A 117 -18.37 13.80 -15.51
CA SER A 117 -18.51 14.11 -16.94
C SER A 117 -17.21 13.83 -17.72
N PRO A 118 -17.26 13.70 -19.07
CA PRO A 118 -16.05 13.58 -19.88
C PRO A 118 -15.04 14.72 -19.67
N GLU A 119 -15.54 15.95 -19.45
CA GLU A 119 -14.75 17.16 -19.19
C GLU A 119 -14.00 17.07 -17.84
N GLU A 120 -14.68 16.66 -16.77
CA GLU A 120 -14.10 16.45 -15.45
C GLU A 120 -13.08 15.31 -15.46
N ARG A 121 -13.34 14.23 -16.19
CA ARG A 121 -12.39 13.13 -16.38
C ARG A 121 -11.10 13.59 -17.08
N ARG A 122 -11.20 14.53 -18.02
CA ARG A 122 -10.03 15.14 -18.66
C ARG A 122 -9.23 15.97 -17.66
N ARG A 123 -9.89 16.87 -16.91
CA ARG A 123 -9.24 17.66 -15.85
C ARG A 123 -8.56 16.79 -14.79
N LEU A 124 -9.23 15.73 -14.33
CA LEU A 124 -8.65 14.79 -13.37
C LEU A 124 -7.39 14.12 -13.92
N ARG A 125 -7.39 13.74 -15.21
CA ARG A 125 -6.21 13.16 -15.88
C ARG A 125 -5.05 14.14 -15.94
N GLU A 126 -5.31 15.42 -16.17
CA GLU A 126 -4.30 16.48 -16.16
C GLU A 126 -3.69 16.71 -14.77
N CYS A 127 -4.44 16.44 -13.68
CA CYS A 127 -3.92 16.53 -12.32
C CYS A 127 -2.97 15.39 -11.93
N VAL A 128 -3.12 14.18 -12.49
CA VAL A 128 -2.30 13.00 -12.16
C VAL A 128 -0.79 13.26 -12.22
N PRO A 129 -0.21 13.83 -13.31
CA PRO A 129 1.23 14.11 -13.35
C PRO A 129 1.69 15.15 -12.32
N LEU A 130 0.80 16.07 -11.89
CA LEU A 130 1.12 17.03 -10.82
C LEU A 130 1.26 16.32 -9.48
N LEU A 131 0.32 15.43 -9.15
CA LEU A 131 0.37 14.63 -7.92
C LEU A 131 1.58 13.70 -7.89
N ALA A 132 1.97 13.12 -9.04
CA ALA A 132 3.18 12.31 -9.15
C ALA A 132 4.45 13.13 -8.80
N ARG A 133 4.62 14.31 -9.41
CA ARG A 133 5.76 15.20 -9.12
C ARG A 133 5.84 15.63 -7.65
N LEU A 134 4.70 15.89 -7.02
CA LEU A 134 4.64 16.18 -5.58
C LEU A 134 5.08 14.97 -4.75
N THR A 135 4.61 13.78 -5.11
CA THR A 135 4.96 12.53 -4.42
C THR A 135 6.47 12.24 -4.54
N ASP A 136 7.05 12.37 -5.72
CA ASP A 136 8.49 12.16 -5.95
C ASP A 136 9.33 13.14 -5.14
N ARG A 137 8.91 14.41 -5.04
CA ARG A 137 9.58 15.41 -4.19
C ARG A 137 9.51 15.07 -2.70
N MET A 138 8.39 14.52 -2.22
CA MET A 138 8.19 14.20 -0.80
C MET A 138 8.87 12.89 -0.38
N THR A 139 9.17 12.02 -1.34
CA THR A 139 9.76 10.70 -1.09
C THR A 139 11.19 10.71 -1.61
N PRO A 140 12.19 11.22 -0.84
CA PRO A 140 13.57 11.22 -1.34
C PRO A 140 13.97 9.78 -1.65
N PHE A 141 14.57 9.60 -2.83
CA PHE A 141 15.06 8.33 -3.38
C PHE A 141 15.58 7.40 -2.28
N ARG A 142 14.83 6.33 -2.00
CA ARG A 142 15.33 5.20 -1.22
C ARG A 142 16.19 4.37 -2.18
N GLN A 143 17.49 4.66 -2.22
CA GLN A 143 18.49 3.67 -2.64
C GLN A 143 18.57 2.56 -1.60
#